data_AF-A0AAW1MCK6-F1
#
_entry.id   AF-A0AAW1MCK6-F1
#
_cell.length_a   1.000
_cell.length_b   1.000
_cell.length_c   1.000
_cell.angle_alpha   90.00
_cell.angle_beta   90.00
_cell.angle_gamma   90.00
#
_symmetry.space_group_name_H-M   'P 1'
#
loop_
_entity.id
_entity.type
_entity.pdbx_description
1 polymer ?
#
loop_
_entity_poly.entity_id
_entity_poly.type
_entity_poly.pdbx_seq_one_letter_code
_entity_poly.pdbx_strand_id
1 'polypeptide(L)'
;MNKLNYVVGVVYRPQHCHYTDFINTLEDYLSEAVSTADAVVLLGDFNIDLNVVGSLQADALVDAVATFGLADHELIYCSLKVDGNLSQGCMRTYRSLKYFDYNLFREDLLQTPFYLIYDINNVNETEV
;
A
#
# COMPACT_ATOMS: atom_id res chain seq x y z
N MET A 1 10.03 -24.66 12.35
CA MET A 1 10.34 -23.33 11.82
C MET A 1 9.27 -22.38 12.32
N ASN A 2 9.64 -21.33 13.07
CA ASN A 2 8.66 -20.28 13.41
C ASN A 2 8.32 -19.53 12.12
N LYS A 3 7.01 -19.39 11.87
CA LYS A 3 6.51 -18.63 10.74
C LYS A 3 6.56 -17.15 11.13
N LEU A 4 7.36 -16.37 10.43
CA LEU A 4 7.41 -14.92 10.59
C LEU A 4 6.25 -14.27 9.84
N ASN A 5 5.52 -13.39 10.51
CA ASN A 5 4.43 -12.61 9.97
C ASN A 5 4.93 -11.19 9.67
N TYR A 6 4.71 -10.75 8.44
CA TYR A 6 5.11 -9.42 7.99
C TYR A 6 3.86 -8.62 7.62
N VAL A 7 3.84 -7.35 8.01
CA VAL A 7 2.89 -6.36 7.49
C VAL A 7 3.63 -5.47 6.49
N VAL A 8 3.08 -5.33 5.30
CA VAL A 8 3.61 -4.43 4.26
C VAL A 8 2.55 -3.39 3.96
N GLY A 9 2.88 -2.12 4.18
CA GLY A 9 1.99 -0.98 3.97
C GLY A 9 2.53 -0.05 2.88
N VAL A 10 1.65 0.42 2.00
CA VAL A 10 1.96 1.51 1.07
C VAL A 10 1.28 2.78 1.58
N VAL A 11 2.08 3.80 1.88
CA VAL A 11 1.66 5.05 2.51
C VAL A 11 1.84 6.20 1.53
N TYR A 12 0.84 7.06 1.45
CA TYR A 12 0.92 8.30 0.68
C TYR A 12 0.42 9.46 1.54
N ARG A 13 1.25 10.50 1.69
CA ARG A 13 0.84 11.76 2.31
C ARG A 13 0.64 12.83 1.23
N PRO A 14 -0.56 13.42 1.10
CA PRO A 14 -0.78 14.55 0.19
C PRO A 14 0.03 15.81 0.57
N GLN A 15 0.55 16.54 -0.43
CA GLN A 15 1.39 17.73 -0.24
C GLN A 15 0.75 18.88 0.57
N HIS A 16 -0.59 18.96 0.60
CA HIS A 16 -1.34 20.02 1.29
C HIS A 16 -1.93 19.58 2.63
N CYS A 17 -1.62 18.37 3.10
CA CYS A 17 -2.04 17.88 4.41
C CYS A 17 -1.07 18.35 5.50
N HIS A 18 -1.58 18.78 6.65
CA HIS A 18 -0.73 19.06 7.80
C HIS A 18 0.00 17.79 8.24
N TYR A 19 1.32 17.89 8.41
CA TYR A 19 2.15 16.72 8.71
C TYR A 19 1.75 16.09 10.07
N THR A 20 1.28 16.88 11.04
CA THR A 20 0.82 16.39 12.34
C THR A 20 -0.35 15.43 12.21
N ASP A 21 -1.35 15.75 11.40
CA ASP A 21 -2.53 14.90 11.21
C ASP A 21 -2.12 13.58 10.55
N PHE A 22 -1.21 13.67 9.58
CA PHE A 22 -0.64 12.49 8.93
C PHE A 22 0.15 11.61 9.91
N ILE A 23 1.02 12.20 10.73
CA ILE A 23 1.84 11.45 11.69
C ILE A 23 0.95 10.77 12.73
N ASN A 24 0.01 11.48 13.35
CA ASN A 24 -0.91 10.88 14.33
C ASN A 24 -1.66 9.68 13.72
N THR A 25 -2.17 9.84 12.50
CA THR A 25 -2.85 8.75 11.79
C THR A 25 -1.92 7.57 11.52
N LEU A 26 -0.67 7.84 11.12
CA LEU A 26 0.33 6.81 10.89
C LEU A 26 0.67 6.05 12.18
N GLU A 27 0.83 6.75 13.30
CA GLU A 27 1.11 6.16 14.61
C GLU A 27 -0.02 5.25 15.10
N ASP A 28 -1.27 5.64 14.88
CA ASP A 28 -2.44 4.80 15.19
C ASP A 28 -2.40 3.48 14.40
N TYR A 29 -2.12 3.53 13.09
CA TYR A 29 -2.01 2.33 12.26
C TYR A 29 -0.78 1.48 12.57
N LEU A 30 0.35 2.10 12.90
CA LEU A 30 1.56 1.39 13.29
C LEU A 30 1.37 0.64 14.59
N SER A 31 0.65 1.23 15.55
CA SER A 31 0.30 0.57 16.82
C SER A 31 -0.44 -0.75 16.59
N GLU A 32 -1.36 -0.79 15.63
CA GLU A 32 -2.06 -2.01 15.24
C GLU A 32 -1.13 -3.00 14.51
N ALA A 33 -0.34 -2.51 13.54
CA ALA A 33 0.55 -3.34 12.73
C ALA A 33 1.64 -4.04 13.55
N VAL A 34 2.31 -3.33 14.45
CA VAL A 34 3.36 -3.92 15.29
C VAL A 34 2.79 -4.90 16.33
N SER A 35 1.50 -4.80 16.66
CA SER A 35 0.86 -5.73 17.59
C SER A 35 0.54 -7.10 16.96
N THR A 36 0.54 -7.19 15.63
CA THR A 36 0.08 -8.36 14.88
C THR A 36 1.15 -9.02 14.02
N ALA A 37 2.30 -8.36 13.82
CA ALA A 37 3.38 -8.83 12.95
C ALA A 37 4.74 -8.78 13.64
N ASP A 38 5.64 -9.66 13.21
CA ASP A 38 7.03 -9.70 13.65
C ASP A 38 7.86 -8.57 13.02
N ALA A 39 7.44 -8.07 11.86
CA ALA A 39 8.07 -6.95 11.16
C ALA A 39 7.07 -6.16 10.32
N VAL A 40 7.27 -4.85 10.23
CA VAL A 40 6.48 -3.94 9.40
C VAL A 40 7.40 -3.27 8.37
N VAL A 41 7.01 -3.32 7.10
CA VAL A 41 7.69 -2.63 6.00
C VAL A 41 6.75 -1.55 5.46
N LEU A 42 7.16 -0.30 5.59
CA LEU A 42 6.44 0.84 5.01
C LEU A 42 7.13 1.30 3.74
N LEU A 43 6.34 1.50 2.70
CA LEU A 43 6.78 2.01 1.41
C LEU A 43 5.90 3.18 1.01
N GLY A 44 6.40 4.08 0.19
CA GLY A 44 5.56 5.08 -0.49
C GLY A 44 6.13 6.49 -0.44
N ASP A 45 5.24 7.45 -0.68
CA ASP A 45 5.59 8.87 -0.84
C ASP A 45 4.98 9.70 0.29
N PHE A 46 5.84 10.06 1.22
CA PHE A 46 5.51 10.87 2.39
C PHE A 46 5.48 12.36 2.07
N ASN A 47 5.93 12.80 0.88
CA ASN A 47 6.12 14.21 0.54
C ASN A 47 6.84 14.99 1.66
N ILE A 48 7.83 14.35 2.30
CA ILE A 48 8.66 14.88 3.37
C ILE A 48 10.12 14.70 2.93
N ASP A 49 10.83 15.81 2.78
CA ASP A 49 12.27 15.77 2.49
C ASP A 49 13.05 15.56 3.79
N LEU A 50 13.63 14.37 3.92
CA LEU A 50 14.46 13.97 5.06
C LEU A 50 15.86 14.61 5.02
N ASN A 51 16.28 15.21 3.91
CA ASN A 51 17.60 15.83 3.79
C ASN A 51 17.63 17.26 4.31
N VAL A 52 16.47 17.81 4.67
CA VAL A 52 16.37 19.16 5.23
C VAL A 52 16.63 19.10 6.73
N VAL A 53 17.83 19.51 7.12
CA VAL A 53 18.23 19.59 8.54
C VAL A 53 17.31 20.54 9.30
N GLY A 54 16.77 20.08 10.43
CA GLY A 54 15.85 20.86 11.28
C GLY A 54 14.43 20.98 10.72
N SER A 55 14.05 20.11 9.80
CA SER A 55 12.69 20.02 9.28
C SER A 55 11.78 19.35 10.31
N LEU A 56 10.85 20.11 10.90
CA LEU A 56 9.89 19.61 11.91
C LEU A 56 9.09 18.38 11.43
N GLN A 57 8.75 18.33 10.14
CA GLN A 57 8.03 17.20 9.55
C GLN A 57 8.92 15.97 9.34
N ALA A 58 10.20 16.16 9.07
CA ALA A 58 11.16 15.07 8.96
C ALA A 58 11.48 14.50 10.34
N ASP A 59 11.75 15.37 11.31
CA ASP A 59 12.01 14.98 12.69
C ASP A 59 10.81 14.20 13.26
N ALA A 60 9.57 14.71 13.07
CA ALA A 60 8.36 14.02 13.51
C ALA A 60 8.16 12.64 12.85
N LEU A 61 8.50 12.49 11.57
CA LEU A 61 8.41 11.19 10.89
C LEU A 61 9.45 10.21 11.43
N VAL A 62 10.68 10.67 11.65
CA VAL A 62 11.76 9.85 12.21
C VAL A 62 11.40 9.40 13.64
N ASP A 63 10.89 10.31 14.47
CA ASP A 63 10.48 10.02 15.85
C ASP A 63 9.32 9.02 15.89
N ALA A 64 8.30 9.18 15.03
CA ALA A 64 7.19 8.24 14.93
C ALA A 64 7.68 6.83 14.57
N VAL A 65 8.49 6.70 13.51
CA VAL A 65 9.02 5.40 13.05
C VAL A 65 9.95 4.77 14.11
N ALA A 66 10.76 5.58 14.79
CA ALA A 66 11.64 5.11 15.87
C ALA A 66 10.86 4.63 17.10
N THR A 67 9.74 5.29 17.43
CA THR A 67 8.86 4.90 18.55
C THR A 67 8.35 3.47 18.41
N PHE A 68 8.12 3.00 17.18
CA PHE A 68 7.64 1.64 16.88
C PHE A 68 8.76 0.64 16.59
N GLY A 69 10.04 1.00 16.81
CA GLY A 69 11.18 0.11 16.57
C GLY A 69 11.37 -0.29 15.11
N LEU A 70 10.83 0.51 14.17
CA LEU A 70 10.95 0.25 12.73
C LEU A 70 12.26 0.78 12.14
N ALA A 71 12.98 1.59 12.90
CA ALA A 71 14.22 2.22 12.50
C ALA A 71 15.42 1.66 13.26
N ASP A 72 15.57 0.34 13.32
CA ASP A 72 16.85 -0.24 13.72
C ASP A 72 17.74 -0.50 12.49
N HIS A 73 18.87 0.21 12.51
CA HIS A 73 20.07 0.13 11.67
C HIS A 73 20.23 0.95 10.38
N GLU A 74 19.20 1.55 9.79
CA GLU A 74 19.32 2.66 8.82
C GLU A 74 17.94 2.91 8.21
N LEU A 75 17.45 4.15 8.24
CA LEU A 75 16.34 4.56 7.38
C LEU A 75 16.82 4.44 5.93
N ILE A 76 16.46 3.34 5.26
CA ILE A 76 16.71 3.19 3.82
C ILE A 76 15.68 4.07 3.10
N TYR A 77 16.01 5.34 2.91
CA TYR A 77 15.27 6.22 2.02
C TYR A 77 15.86 6.11 0.61
N CYS A 78 14.99 5.92 -0.38
CA CYS A 78 15.38 5.94 -1.79
C CYS A 78 15.09 7.34 -2.35
N SER A 79 16.14 8.09 -2.72
CA SER A 79 15.95 9.34 -3.46
C SER A 79 15.61 9.02 -4.91
N LEU A 80 14.34 9.14 -5.30
CA LEU A 80 13.95 9.05 -6.71
C LEU A 80 14.25 10.40 -7.38
N LYS A 81 15.35 10.49 -8.14
CA LYS A 81 15.59 11.62 -9.05
C LYS A 81 14.64 11.46 -10.23
N VAL A 82 13.50 12.15 -10.19
CA VAL A 82 12.62 12.29 -11.34
C VAL A 82 13.23 13.33 -12.25
N ASP A 83 13.95 12.89 -13.28
CA ASP A 83 14.40 13.80 -14.33
C ASP A 83 13.18 14.52 -14.91
N GLY A 84 13.23 15.85 -14.95
CA GLY A 84 12.10 16.75 -15.25
C GLY A 84 11.45 16.62 -16.63
N ASN A 85 11.77 15.56 -17.37
CA ASN A 85 10.88 15.03 -18.39
C ASN A 85 9.78 14.23 -17.70
N LEU A 86 8.88 14.91 -16.99
CA LEU A 86 7.54 14.40 -16.76
C LEU A 86 6.94 14.19 -18.15
N SER A 87 7.16 13.01 -18.74
CA SER A 87 6.39 12.56 -19.89
C SER A 87 4.94 12.74 -19.45
N GLN A 88 4.24 13.66 -20.09
CA GLN A 88 2.88 14.07 -19.76
C GLN A 88 2.11 12.85 -19.26
N GLY A 89 1.77 12.83 -17.97
CA GLY A 89 1.30 11.63 -17.28
C GLY A 89 0.33 10.87 -18.16
N CYS A 90 0.74 9.69 -18.63
CA CYS A 90 -0.09 8.91 -19.53
C CYS A 90 -1.16 8.26 -18.67
N MET A 91 -2.41 8.73 -18.79
CA MET A 91 -3.55 7.98 -18.29
C MET A 91 -3.58 6.63 -19.00
N ARG A 92 -3.15 5.57 -18.32
CA ARG A 92 -3.32 4.21 -18.78
C ARG A 92 -4.56 3.61 -18.13
N THR A 93 -5.65 3.58 -18.88
CA THR A 93 -6.84 2.83 -18.49
C THR A 93 -6.54 1.34 -18.65
N TYR A 94 -6.15 0.66 -17.58
CA TYR A 94 -6.19 -0.79 -17.55
C TYR A 94 -7.65 -1.18 -17.28
N ARG A 95 -8.24 -2.00 -18.16
CA ARG A 95 -9.68 -2.34 -18.28
C ARG A 95 -10.49 -1.37 -19.15
N SER A 96 -10.22 -1.41 -20.45
CA SER A 96 -11.22 -0.99 -21.44
C SER A 96 -12.38 -1.99 -21.44
N LEU A 97 -13.47 -1.70 -20.74
CA LEU A 97 -14.76 -2.38 -20.86
C LEU A 97 -15.50 -2.04 -22.17
N LYS A 98 -14.80 -1.46 -23.16
CA LYS A 98 -15.37 -1.09 -24.46
C LYS A 98 -16.05 -2.27 -25.18
N TYR A 99 -15.63 -3.50 -24.87
CA TYR A 99 -16.19 -4.73 -25.40
C TYR A 99 -16.94 -5.56 -24.33
N PHE A 100 -17.29 -4.95 -23.21
CA PHE A 100 -18.09 -5.62 -22.18
C PHE A 100 -19.52 -5.83 -22.71
N ASP A 101 -19.89 -7.08 -22.94
CA ASP A 101 -21.26 -7.45 -23.26
C ASP A 101 -22.00 -7.78 -21.95
N TYR A 102 -22.89 -6.87 -21.57
CA TYR A 102 -23.70 -7.02 -20.37
C TYR A 102 -24.62 -8.25 -20.42
N ASN A 103 -25.15 -8.61 -21.59
CA ASN A 103 -26.07 -9.73 -21.70
C ASN A 103 -25.32 -11.05 -21.57
N LEU A 104 -24.17 -11.18 -22.23
CA LEU A 104 -23.30 -12.35 -22.11
C LEU A 104 -22.85 -12.55 -20.65
N PHE A 105 -22.34 -11.49 -20.01
CA PHE A 105 -21.94 -11.56 -18.61
C PHE A 105 -23.10 -11.97 -17.68
N ARG A 106 -24.30 -11.46 -17.93
CA ARG A 106 -25.49 -11.80 -17.13
C ARG A 106 -25.94 -13.24 -17.37
N GLU A 107 -25.85 -13.74 -18.61
CA GLU A 107 -26.12 -15.14 -18.93
C GLU A 107 -25.13 -16.06 -18.23
N ASP A 108 -23.83 -15.76 -18.32
CA ASP A 108 -22.77 -16.51 -17.63
C ASP A 108 -23.02 -16.54 -16.12
N LEU A 109 -23.39 -15.41 -15.53
CA LEU A 109 -23.70 -15.32 -14.10
C LEU A 109 -24.90 -16.19 -13.71
N LEU A 110 -25.95 -16.23 -14.52
CA LEU A 110 -27.14 -17.04 -14.22
C LEU A 110 -26.90 -18.54 -14.44
N GLN A 111 -26.01 -18.91 -15.35
CA GLN A 111 -25.66 -20.31 -15.64
C GLN A 111 -24.57 -20.85 -14.70
N THR A 112 -23.82 -19.97 -14.03
CA THR A 112 -22.75 -20.39 -13.12
C THR A 112 -23.34 -21.15 -11.92
N PRO A 113 -22.97 -22.43 -11.70
CA PRO A 113 -23.45 -23.23 -10.59
C PRO A 113 -22.77 -22.82 -9.28
N PHE A 114 -23.14 -21.66 -8.73
CA PHE A 114 -22.52 -21.07 -7.53
C PHE A 114 -22.55 -21.99 -6.31
N TYR A 115 -23.46 -22.96 -6.25
CA TYR A 115 -23.48 -23.94 -5.16
C TYR A 115 -22.19 -24.77 -5.07
N LEU A 116 -21.49 -24.97 -6.18
CA LEU A 116 -20.19 -25.66 -6.20
C LEU A 116 -19.08 -24.86 -5.50
N ILE A 117 -19.27 -23.56 -5.23
CA ILE A 117 -18.26 -22.74 -4.56
C ILE A 117 -17.92 -23.26 -3.17
N TYR A 118 -18.87 -23.92 -2.50
CA TYR A 118 -18.67 -24.52 -1.19
C TYR A 118 -17.86 -25.82 -1.25
N ASP A 119 -17.75 -26.43 -2.43
CA ASP A 119 -16.99 -27.66 -2.68
C ASP A 119 -15.60 -27.37 -3.28
N ILE A 120 -15.31 -26.12 -3.66
CA ILE A 120 -14.02 -25.69 -4.20
C ILE A 120 -13.06 -25.39 -3.04
N ASN A 121 -12.03 -26.22 -2.87
CA ASN A 121 -11.01 -26.03 -1.84
C ASN A 121 -9.99 -24.92 -2.18
N ASN A 122 -9.89 -24.52 -3.46
CA ASN A 122 -8.91 -23.55 -3.94
C ASN A 122 -9.47 -22.73 -5.13
N VAL A 123 -9.45 -21.40 -5.01
CA VAL A 123 -9.97 -20.46 -6.04
C VAL A 123 -9.22 -20.56 -7.38
N ASN A 124 -8.01 -21.15 -7.38
CA ASN A 124 -7.22 -21.38 -8.60
C ASN A 124 -7.45 -22.75 -9.25
N GLU A 125 -8.22 -23.64 -8.63
CA GLU A 125 -8.64 -24.92 -9.21
C GLU A 125 -9.93 -24.72 -9.99
N THR A 126 -9.81 -24.16 -11.19
CA THR A 126 -10.88 -24.22 -12.19
C THR A 126 -10.45 -25.27 -13.22
N GLU A 127 -11.10 -26.44 -13.19
CA GLU A 127 -10.94 -27.41 -14.27
C GLU A 127 -11.53 -26.84 -15.57
N VAL A 128 -10.85 -27.21 -16.67
CA VAL A 128 -11.06 -26.80 -18.07
C VAL A 128 -12.45 -27.18 -18.58
#